data_AF-A0A8T4WR60-F1
#
_entry.id   AF-A0A8T4WR60-F1
#
_cell.length_a   1.000
_cell.length_b   1.000
_cell.length_c   1.000
_cell.angle_alpha   90.00
_cell.angle_beta   90.00
_cell.angle_gamma   90.00
#
_symmetry.space_group_name_H-M   'P 1'
#
loop_
_entity.id
_entity.type
_entity.pdbx_description
1 polymer ?
#
loop_
_entity_poly.entity_id
_entity_poly.type
_entity_poly.pdbx_seq_one_letter_code
_entity_poly.pdbx_strand_id
1 'polypeptide(L)'
;MLTLLQLYQGLIHRKPWIRKFTIFYLVWASLWAIWGLIIGNNVIVHVVLLLLYILMIFYLTTPMVQWYFKKIYRYGKYVLYTKLVTLRSGLQLPIYFFSQKNPKSGHPTDLPEGYIVKENEKSHMPYLKKKDNKHVSKTKSKSKKKKTEQTNKPKPEIIYVVNNEHDKDHPEPWIVKSHTTTYEYVRTKQKAIQKARDLARKFKARVLVQNVHGKFSHGFTPRTSKKQ
;
A
#
# COMPACT_ATOMS: atom_id res chain seq x y z
N MET A 1 23.14 -9.56 28.31
CA MET A 1 24.29 -9.22 27.44
C MET A 1 23.92 -9.11 25.96
N LEU A 2 23.36 -10.15 25.32
CA LEU A 2 23.07 -10.14 23.87
C LEU A 2 22.11 -9.00 23.41
N THR A 3 21.10 -8.69 24.23
CA THR A 3 20.09 -7.65 23.94
C THR A 3 20.67 -6.23 23.90
N LEU A 4 21.60 -5.93 24.81
CA LEU A 4 22.33 -4.65 24.83
C LEU A 4 23.18 -4.47 23.58
N LEU A 5 23.82 -5.55 23.13
CA LEU A 5 24.66 -5.53 21.92
C LEU A 5 23.81 -5.33 20.66
N GLN A 6 22.63 -5.96 20.59
CA GLN A 6 21.65 -5.73 19.52
C GLN A 6 21.09 -4.30 19.53
N LEU A 7 20.83 -3.74 20.71
CA LEU A 7 20.42 -2.34 20.88
C LEU A 7 21.48 -1.38 20.36
N TYR A 8 22.73 -1.57 20.79
CA TYR A 8 23.87 -0.77 20.37
C TYR A 8 24.08 -0.81 18.86
N GLN A 9 24.14 -2.00 18.27
CA GLN A 9 24.27 -2.16 16.82
C GLN A 9 23.07 -1.55 16.07
N GLY A 10 21.84 -1.75 16.55
CA GLY A 10 20.65 -1.20 15.92
C GLY A 10 20.59 0.33 15.96
N LEU A 11 21.15 0.95 17.01
CA LEU A 11 21.23 2.39 17.19
C LEU A 11 22.25 3.01 16.24
N ILE A 12 23.44 2.39 16.10
CA ILE A 12 24.46 2.79 15.11
C ILE A 12 23.92 2.71 13.69
N HIS A 13 23.22 1.62 13.35
CA HIS A 13 22.66 1.42 12.01
C HIS A 13 21.32 2.13 11.78
N ARG A 14 20.84 2.91 12.77
CA ARG A 14 19.58 3.68 12.72
C ARG A 14 18.40 2.86 12.21
N LYS A 15 18.29 1.58 12.63
CA LYS A 15 17.22 0.69 12.16
C LYS A 15 15.87 1.19 12.69
N PRO A 16 14.81 1.26 11.87
CA PRO A 16 13.52 1.80 12.31
C PRO A 16 12.84 0.96 13.40
N TRP A 17 13.18 -0.33 13.51
CA TRP A 17 12.65 -1.16 14.60
C TRP A 17 13.22 -0.78 15.97
N ILE A 18 14.43 -0.19 16.01
CA ILE A 18 15.20 -0.09 17.26
C ILE A 18 14.46 0.76 18.29
N ARG A 19 13.87 1.88 17.85
CA ARG A 19 13.05 2.74 18.69
C ARG A 19 11.90 1.99 19.34
N LYS A 20 11.14 1.22 18.54
CA LYS A 20 10.00 0.43 19.05
C LYS A 20 10.46 -0.63 20.05
N PHE A 21 11.58 -1.28 19.75
CA PHE A 21 12.18 -2.26 20.64
C PHE A 21 12.69 -1.64 21.94
N THR A 22 13.34 -0.48 21.91
CA THR A 22 13.79 0.24 23.11
C THR A 22 12.62 0.66 23.98
N ILE A 23 11.54 1.18 23.39
CA ILE A 23 10.33 1.53 24.14
C ILE A 23 9.73 0.29 24.80
N PHE A 24 9.59 -0.82 24.06
CA PHE A 24 9.10 -2.08 24.61
C PHE A 24 9.99 -2.57 25.77
N TYR A 25 11.30 -2.51 25.61
CA TYR A 25 12.26 -2.87 26.64
C TYR A 25 12.14 -1.99 27.89
N LEU A 26 11.97 -0.68 27.73
CA LEU A 26 11.77 0.25 28.86
C LEU A 26 10.45 -0.03 29.59
N VAL A 27 9.36 -0.29 28.86
CA VAL A 27 8.08 -0.68 29.49
C VAL A 27 8.25 -1.98 30.28
N TRP A 28 8.93 -2.97 29.71
CA TRP A 28 9.24 -4.21 30.40
C TRP A 28 10.11 -3.99 31.65
N ALA A 29 11.15 -3.15 31.57
CA ALA A 29 12.00 -2.80 32.70
C ALA A 29 11.24 -2.05 33.81
N SER A 30 10.27 -1.19 33.44
CA SER A 30 9.39 -0.52 34.40
C SER A 30 8.55 -1.50 35.21
N LEU A 31 8.12 -2.63 34.63
CA LEU A 31 7.40 -3.67 35.39
C LEU A 31 8.27 -4.27 36.50
N TRP A 32 9.56 -4.48 36.25
CA TRP A 32 10.50 -4.94 37.27
C TRP A 32 10.72 -3.90 38.38
N ALA A 33 10.79 -2.61 38.02
CA ALA A 33 10.88 -1.55 39.02
C ALA A 33 9.63 -1.49 39.91
N ILE A 34 8.43 -1.65 39.33
CA ILE A 34 7.16 -1.71 40.07
C ILE A 34 7.14 -2.93 41.00
N TRP A 35 7.58 -4.10 40.54
CA TRP A 35 7.67 -5.29 41.39
C TRP A 35 8.61 -5.07 42.59
N GLY A 36 9.74 -4.39 42.39
CA GLY A 36 10.65 -4.01 43.47
C GLY A 36 10.01 -3.11 44.52
N LEU A 37 9.14 -2.18 44.11
CA LEU A 37 8.37 -1.34 45.03
C LEU A 37 7.42 -2.16 45.92
N ILE A 38 6.80 -3.20 45.37
CA ILE A 38 5.86 -4.06 46.11
C ILE A 38 6.58 -4.85 47.21
N ILE A 39 7.80 -5.33 46.94
CA ILE A 39 8.61 -6.06 47.93
C ILE A 39 9.14 -5.13 49.05
N GLY A 40 9.17 -3.82 48.81
CA GLY A 40 9.61 -2.82 49.80
C GLY A 40 11.13 -2.69 49.96
N ASN A 41 11.92 -3.37 49.13
CA ASN A 41 13.38 -3.23 49.15
C ASN A 41 13.80 -2.00 48.35
N ASN A 42 14.59 -1.09 48.95
CA ASN A 42 15.13 0.10 48.28
C ASN A 42 14.09 0.91 47.48
N VAL A 43 12.94 1.21 48.10
CA VAL A 43 11.80 1.91 47.48
C VAL A 43 12.23 3.16 46.70
N ILE A 44 13.08 4.00 47.29
CA ILE A 44 13.55 5.26 46.68
C ILE A 44 14.27 4.99 45.35
N VAL A 45 15.12 3.96 45.28
CA VAL A 45 15.88 3.60 44.07
C VAL A 45 14.92 3.21 42.94
N HIS A 46 13.92 2.40 43.25
CA HIS A 46 12.93 1.98 42.25
C HIS A 46 12.04 3.13 41.77
N VAL A 47 11.66 4.07 42.65
CA VAL A 47 10.92 5.29 42.25
C VAL A 47 11.75 6.13 41.29
N VAL A 48 13.02 6.39 41.61
CA VAL A 48 13.92 7.18 40.74
C VAL A 48 14.13 6.51 39.39
N LEU A 49 14.33 5.19 39.35
CA LEU A 49 14.45 4.43 38.10
C LEU A 49 13.19 4.53 37.24
N LEU A 50 12.01 4.44 37.86
CA LEU A 50 10.73 4.53 37.15
C LEU A 50 10.55 5.91 36.51
N LEU A 51 10.87 6.99 37.24
CA LEU A 51 10.86 8.35 36.69
C LEU A 51 11.82 8.51 35.51
N LEU A 52 13.03 7.96 35.61
CA LEU A 52 14.01 7.99 34.52
C LEU A 52 13.49 7.24 33.28
N TYR A 53 12.87 6.06 33.46
CA TYR A 53 12.28 5.31 32.35
C TYR A 53 11.13 6.04 31.69
N ILE A 54 10.24 6.68 32.46
CA ILE A 54 9.17 7.52 31.91
C ILE A 54 9.75 8.65 31.06
N LEU A 55 10.76 9.35 31.58
CA LEU A 55 11.43 10.45 30.86
C LEU A 55 12.10 9.95 29.57
N MET A 56 12.75 8.79 29.60
CA MET A 56 13.32 8.17 28.41
C MET A 56 12.28 7.75 27.38
N ILE A 57 11.15 7.18 27.81
CA ILE A 57 10.04 6.83 26.90
C ILE A 57 9.51 8.11 26.24
N PHE A 58 9.29 9.17 27.02
CA PHE A 58 8.85 10.46 26.50
C PHE A 58 9.85 11.01 25.46
N TYR A 59 11.15 11.02 25.79
CA TYR A 59 12.21 11.42 24.86
C TYR A 59 12.17 10.61 23.55
N LEU A 60 12.01 9.29 23.61
CA LEU A 60 11.94 8.41 22.43
C LEU A 60 10.68 8.64 21.59
N THR A 61 9.61 9.19 22.18
CA THR A 61 8.38 9.54 21.45
C THR A 61 8.45 10.90 20.75
N THR A 62 9.36 11.79 21.17
CA THR A 62 9.56 13.12 20.59
C THR A 62 9.86 13.06 19.08
N PRO A 63 9.25 13.94 18.24
CA PRO A 63 9.42 13.91 16.78
C PRO A 63 10.88 13.97 16.36
N MET A 64 11.74 14.72 17.07
CA MET A 64 13.17 14.82 16.79
C MET A 64 13.86 13.44 16.72
N VAL A 65 13.57 12.56 17.69
CA VAL A 65 14.11 11.20 17.72
C VAL A 65 13.47 10.33 16.65
N GLN A 66 12.19 10.56 16.34
CA GLN A 66 11.54 9.86 15.24
C GLN A 66 12.21 10.14 13.90
N TRP A 67 12.64 11.39 13.67
CA TRP A 67 13.40 11.79 12.49
C TRP A 67 14.79 11.15 12.44
N TYR A 68 15.46 10.99 13.58
CA TYR A 68 16.78 10.34 13.65
C TYR A 68 16.75 8.90 13.12
N PHE A 69 15.70 8.14 13.46
CA PHE A 69 15.52 6.75 13.00
C PHE A 69 14.78 6.64 11.67
N LYS A 70 14.47 7.75 11.00
CA LYS A 70 13.81 7.74 9.71
C LYS A 70 14.80 7.28 8.65
N LYS A 71 14.40 6.29 7.85
CA LYS A 71 15.21 5.79 6.75
C LYS A 71 15.34 6.87 5.68
N ILE A 72 16.56 7.07 5.19
CA ILE A 72 16.87 8.02 4.12
C ILE A 72 17.12 7.23 2.84
N TYR A 73 16.40 7.55 1.78
CA TYR A 73 16.60 6.91 0.49
C TYR A 73 17.71 7.62 -0.30
N ARG A 74 18.66 6.83 -0.81
CA ARG A 74 19.77 7.30 -1.66
C ARG A 74 19.75 6.57 -3.00
N TYR A 75 19.99 7.31 -4.08
CA TYR A 75 20.15 6.78 -5.44
C TYR A 75 21.47 7.31 -6.02
N GLY A 76 22.51 6.48 -5.97
CA GLY A 76 23.87 6.91 -6.28
C GLY A 76 24.27 8.12 -5.42
N LYS A 77 24.62 9.23 -6.08
CA LYS A 77 24.98 10.51 -5.45
C LYS A 77 23.80 11.38 -5.02
N TYR A 78 22.55 10.95 -5.26
CA TYR A 78 21.36 11.72 -4.94
C TYR A 78 20.69 11.22 -3.66
N VAL A 79 20.17 12.15 -2.87
CA VAL A 79 19.34 11.88 -1.69
C VAL A 79 17.91 12.35 -1.98
N LEU A 80 16.92 11.56 -1.54
CA LEU A 80 15.52 11.92 -1.67
C LEU A 80 15.07 12.85 -0.53
N TYR A 81 14.48 13.98 -0.89
CA TYR A 81 13.94 14.98 0.04
C TYR A 81 12.43 15.12 -0.15
N THR A 82 11.75 15.55 0.91
CA THR A 82 10.34 15.96 0.87
C THR A 82 10.15 17.35 1.47
N LYS A 83 9.27 18.13 0.86
CA LYS A 83 8.79 19.40 1.42
C LYS A 83 7.31 19.58 1.13
N LEU A 84 6.62 20.29 2.01
CA LEU A 84 5.26 20.72 1.78
C LEU A 84 5.27 21.97 0.90
N VAL A 85 4.40 22.02 -0.10
CA VAL A 85 4.16 23.19 -0.93
C VAL A 85 2.68 23.51 -0.96
N THR A 86 2.36 24.79 -0.93
CA THR A 86 1.00 25.30 -1.08
C THR A 86 0.72 25.51 -2.56
N LEU A 87 -0.30 24.85 -3.10
CA LEU A 87 -0.77 25.07 -4.47
C LEU A 87 -1.58 26.37 -4.56
N ARG A 88 -1.84 26.83 -5.79
CA ARG A 88 -2.68 28.01 -6.06
C ARG A 88 -4.10 27.89 -5.47
N SER A 89 -4.60 26.66 -5.29
CA SER A 89 -5.90 26.36 -4.66
C SER A 89 -5.88 26.43 -3.12
N GLY A 90 -4.74 26.74 -2.50
CA GLY A 90 -4.57 26.73 -1.04
C GLY A 90 -4.27 25.34 -0.45
N LEU A 91 -4.37 24.27 -1.23
CA LEU A 91 -4.10 22.90 -0.79
C LEU A 91 -2.59 22.68 -0.57
N GLN A 92 -2.21 22.13 0.58
CA GLN A 92 -0.82 21.76 0.88
C GLN A 92 -0.54 20.32 0.46
N LEU A 93 0.45 20.13 -0.42
CA LEU A 93 0.89 18.79 -0.85
C LEU A 93 2.36 18.57 -0.55
N PRO A 94 2.74 17.34 -0.14
CA PRO A 94 4.14 16.96 -0.12
C PRO A 94 4.64 16.76 -1.55
N ILE A 95 5.70 17.45 -1.91
CA ILE A 95 6.50 17.12 -3.09
C ILE A 95 7.74 16.36 -2.68
N TYR A 96 8.19 15.52 -3.58
CA TYR A 96 9.38 14.71 -3.43
C TYR A 96 10.36 15.06 -4.54
N PHE A 97 11.63 15.26 -4.18
CA PHE A 97 12.65 15.62 -5.16
C PHE A 97 14.01 15.06 -4.75
N PHE A 98 14.82 14.76 -5.74
CA PHE A 98 16.20 14.30 -5.53
C PHE A 98 17.16 15.49 -5.57
N SER A 99 18.15 15.48 -4.68
CA SER A 99 19.23 16.48 -4.67
C SER A 99 20.56 15.82 -4.31
N GLN A 100 21.64 16.24 -4.98
CA GLN A 100 23.00 15.83 -4.63
C GLN A 100 23.54 16.62 -3.42
N LYS A 101 23.16 17.91 -3.33
CA LYS A 101 23.56 18.82 -2.24
C LYS A 101 22.42 18.98 -1.24
N ASN A 102 22.73 19.53 -0.07
CA ASN A 102 21.69 19.91 0.91
C ASN A 102 20.82 21.04 0.33
N PRO A 103 19.50 20.83 0.14
CA PRO A 103 18.63 21.85 -0.41
C PRO A 103 18.32 22.93 0.63
N LYS A 104 17.91 24.12 0.17
CA LYS A 104 17.46 25.22 1.05
C LYS A 104 16.21 24.89 1.86
N SER A 105 15.40 23.95 1.38
CA SER A 105 14.14 23.55 2.00
C SER A 105 13.88 22.07 1.80
N GLY A 106 13.16 21.47 2.75
CA GLY A 106 12.82 20.05 2.75
C GLY A 106 13.76 19.20 3.57
N HIS A 107 13.29 18.00 3.90
CA HIS A 107 13.97 17.08 4.79
C HIS A 107 14.21 15.74 4.08
N PRO A 108 15.33 15.04 4.35
CA PRO A 108 15.57 13.71 3.81
C PRO A 108 14.43 12.74 4.16
N THR A 109 14.06 11.88 3.22
CA THR A 109 12.96 10.93 3.42
C THR A 109 13.22 9.58 2.77
N ASP A 110 12.49 8.57 3.21
CA ASP A 110 12.44 7.27 2.54
C ASP A 110 11.58 7.36 1.27
N LEU A 111 11.71 6.35 0.40
CA LEU A 111 10.92 6.21 -0.80
C LEU A 111 9.43 6.05 -0.44
N PRO A 112 8.53 6.94 -0.90
CA PRO A 112 7.10 6.83 -0.60
C PRO A 112 6.49 5.57 -1.22
N GLU A 113 5.51 5.00 -0.53
CA GLU A 113 4.84 3.79 -0.99
C GLU A 113 4.11 4.04 -2.33
N GLY A 114 4.17 3.05 -3.23
CA GLY A 114 3.56 3.18 -4.55
C GLY A 114 4.39 3.97 -5.56
N TYR A 115 5.62 4.37 -5.25
CA TYR A 115 6.55 5.01 -6.20
C TYR A 115 7.73 4.10 -6.55
N ILE A 116 8.32 4.33 -7.71
CA ILE A 116 9.61 3.79 -8.16
C ILE A 116 10.50 4.95 -8.57
N VAL A 117 11.81 4.74 -8.44
CA VAL A 117 12.80 5.67 -8.97
C VAL A 117 13.08 5.28 -10.41
N LYS A 118 13.06 6.27 -11.29
CA LYS A 118 13.55 6.18 -12.66
C LYS A 118 14.61 7.25 -12.88
N GLU A 119 15.44 7.04 -13.89
CA GLU A 119 16.44 8.00 -14.31
C GLU A 119 16.03 8.61 -15.65
N ASN A 120 16.22 9.91 -15.82
CA ASN A 120 16.00 10.56 -17.10
C ASN A 120 17.22 10.27 -18.00
N GLU A 121 16.99 9.67 -19.16
CA GLU A 121 18.06 9.28 -20.11
C GLU A 121 18.92 10.45 -20.57
N LYS A 122 18.36 11.67 -20.65
CA LYS A 122 19.11 12.85 -21.12
C LYS A 122 19.94 13.51 -20.02
N SER A 123 19.40 13.62 -18.81
CA SER A 123 20.01 14.40 -17.73
C SER A 123 20.62 13.55 -16.62
N HIS A 124 20.43 12.23 -16.67
CA HIS A 124 20.79 11.29 -15.61
C HIS A 124 20.20 11.64 -14.22
N MET A 125 19.15 12.48 -14.21
CA MET A 125 18.52 12.92 -12.98
C MET A 125 17.48 11.89 -12.53
N PRO A 126 17.58 11.37 -11.29
CA PRO A 126 16.56 10.48 -10.76
C PRO A 126 15.28 11.25 -10.47
N TYR A 127 14.15 10.62 -10.77
CA TYR A 127 12.82 11.13 -10.49
C TYR A 127 11.90 10.00 -9.98
N LEU A 128 10.88 10.39 -9.21
CA LEU A 128 9.86 9.46 -8.76
C LEU A 128 8.78 9.30 -9.82
N LYS A 129 8.52 8.05 -10.22
CA LYS A 129 7.35 7.68 -11.02
C LYS A 129 6.40 6.86 -10.14
N LYS A 130 5.10 7.18 -10.19
CA LYS A 130 4.07 6.36 -9.54
C LYS A 130 4.04 4.98 -10.21
N LYS A 131 3.95 3.92 -9.43
CA LYS A 131 3.76 2.55 -9.93
C LYS A 131 2.42 2.50 -10.64
N ASP A 132 2.45 2.12 -11.92
CA ASP A 132 1.24 1.91 -12.69
C ASP A 132 0.51 0.67 -12.12
N ASN A 133 -0.63 0.87 -11.46
CA ASN A 133 -1.44 -0.22 -10.87
C ASN A 133 -1.96 -1.23 -11.91
N LYS A 134 -1.74 -1.00 -13.21
CA LYS A 134 -2.12 -1.93 -14.29
C LYS A 134 -1.23 -3.17 -14.39
N HIS A 135 -0.01 -3.16 -13.82
CA HIS A 135 0.94 -4.28 -13.96
C HIS A 135 1.33 -5.01 -12.66
N VAL A 136 0.83 -4.57 -11.50
CA VAL A 136 1.14 -5.20 -10.20
C VAL A 136 0.51 -6.59 -10.03
N SER A 137 -0.46 -6.97 -10.88
CA SER A 137 -1.02 -8.33 -10.91
C SER A 137 -0.14 -9.37 -11.62
N LYS A 138 0.88 -8.97 -12.40
CA LYS A 138 1.68 -9.93 -13.20
C LYS A 138 3.03 -10.33 -12.58
N THR A 139 3.63 -9.51 -11.72
CA THR A 139 5.04 -9.74 -11.31
C THR A 139 5.22 -10.36 -9.92
N LYS A 140 4.21 -10.37 -9.04
CA LYS A 140 4.27 -11.13 -7.77
C LYS A 140 3.97 -12.64 -7.93
N SER A 141 3.65 -13.09 -9.15
CA SER A 141 3.20 -14.47 -9.42
C SER A 141 4.30 -15.42 -9.90
N LYS A 142 5.55 -14.95 -10.11
CA LYS A 142 6.62 -15.78 -10.70
C LYS A 142 7.61 -16.42 -9.71
N SER A 143 7.51 -16.17 -8.40
CA SER A 143 8.40 -16.79 -7.41
C SER A 143 7.69 -17.41 -6.20
N LYS A 144 6.51 -18.03 -6.40
CA LYS A 144 5.95 -19.09 -5.53
C LYS A 144 4.55 -19.48 -6.02
N LYS A 145 4.46 -20.48 -6.89
CA LYS A 145 3.41 -21.52 -6.87
C LYS A 145 3.59 -22.46 -8.06
N LYS A 146 4.37 -23.51 -7.82
CA LYS A 146 4.17 -24.81 -8.47
C LYS A 146 3.12 -25.54 -7.60
N LYS A 147 2.05 -26.04 -8.22
CA LYS A 147 0.94 -26.83 -7.65
C LYS A 147 0.12 -26.14 -6.53
N THR A 148 -1.09 -25.68 -6.86
CA THR A 148 -2.36 -26.43 -6.65
C THR A 148 -3.50 -25.53 -7.14
N GLU A 149 -4.36 -26.18 -7.89
CA GLU A 149 -5.47 -25.70 -8.69
C GLU A 149 -6.73 -25.46 -7.84
N GLN A 150 -7.57 -24.55 -8.35
CA GLN A 150 -8.99 -24.34 -8.03
C GLN A 150 -9.45 -23.53 -6.78
N THR A 151 -10.42 -22.66 -7.10
CA THR A 151 -11.42 -21.96 -6.27
C THR A 151 -10.96 -20.94 -5.23
N ASN A 152 -10.87 -19.68 -5.66
CA ASN A 152 -11.48 -18.52 -4.96
C ASN A 152 -11.32 -17.25 -5.79
N LYS A 153 -11.98 -17.19 -6.95
CA LYS A 153 -12.18 -15.89 -7.64
C LYS A 153 -13.41 -15.22 -7.04
N PRO A 154 -13.34 -13.94 -6.65
CA PRO A 154 -14.47 -13.24 -6.07
C PRO A 154 -15.66 -13.26 -7.03
N LYS A 155 -16.82 -13.62 -6.50
CA LYS A 155 -18.09 -13.70 -7.24
C LYS A 155 -18.46 -12.30 -7.75
N PRO A 156 -18.67 -12.10 -9.07
CA PRO A 156 -19.01 -10.79 -9.61
C PRO A 156 -20.43 -10.40 -9.21
N GLU A 157 -20.62 -9.17 -8.76
CA GLU A 157 -21.95 -8.60 -8.48
C GLU A 157 -22.63 -8.06 -9.74
N ILE A 158 -21.83 -7.50 -10.66
CA ILE A 158 -22.30 -6.90 -11.92
C ILE A 158 -21.48 -7.46 -13.08
N ILE A 159 -22.19 -7.80 -14.16
CA ILE A 159 -21.64 -8.23 -15.44
C ILE A 159 -22.01 -7.18 -16.49
N TYR A 160 -21.01 -6.70 -17.20
CA TYR A 160 -21.11 -5.69 -18.24
C TYR A 160 -21.01 -6.33 -19.61
N VAL A 161 -21.89 -5.90 -20.51
CA VAL A 161 -21.80 -6.11 -21.96
C VAL A 161 -21.49 -4.75 -22.57
N VAL A 162 -20.28 -4.59 -23.10
CA VAL A 162 -19.73 -3.31 -23.57
C VAL A 162 -19.39 -3.44 -25.05
N ASN A 163 -19.61 -2.39 -25.83
CA ASN A 163 -19.12 -2.30 -27.20
C ASN A 163 -17.63 -1.86 -27.16
N ASN A 164 -16.77 -2.62 -27.84
CA ASN A 164 -15.32 -2.46 -27.89
C ASN A 164 -14.80 -2.18 -29.32
N GLU A 165 -15.64 -1.68 -30.23
CA GLU A 165 -15.27 -1.37 -31.63
C GLU A 165 -14.04 -0.46 -31.79
N HIS A 166 -13.68 0.32 -30.77
CA HIS A 166 -12.53 1.22 -30.81
C HIS A 166 -11.21 0.59 -30.31
N ASP A 167 -11.22 -0.67 -29.91
CA ASP A 167 -10.04 -1.38 -29.44
C ASP A 167 -9.30 -2.05 -30.59
N LYS A 168 -8.08 -1.58 -30.88
CA LYS A 168 -7.26 -2.09 -31.99
C LYS A 168 -6.67 -3.47 -31.72
N ASP A 169 -6.63 -3.90 -30.45
CA ASP A 169 -5.97 -5.13 -30.03
C ASP A 169 -6.89 -6.36 -30.14
N HIS A 170 -8.20 -6.16 -30.29
CA HIS A 170 -9.19 -7.25 -30.36
C HIS A 170 -10.19 -7.03 -31.50
N PRO A 171 -10.33 -7.99 -32.44
CA PRO A 171 -11.17 -7.82 -33.62
C PRO A 171 -12.68 -7.95 -33.33
N GLU A 172 -13.06 -8.29 -32.09
CA GLU A 172 -14.45 -8.59 -31.75
C GLU A 172 -15.11 -7.39 -31.05
N PRO A 173 -16.24 -6.88 -31.58
CA PRO A 173 -16.83 -5.63 -31.15
C PRO A 173 -17.57 -5.71 -29.82
N TRP A 174 -17.82 -6.89 -29.24
CA TRP A 174 -18.49 -7.01 -27.95
C TRP A 174 -17.65 -7.73 -26.92
N ILE A 175 -17.66 -7.23 -25.68
CA ILE A 175 -16.93 -7.82 -24.56
C ILE A 175 -17.88 -8.05 -23.38
N VAL A 176 -17.80 -9.25 -22.79
CA VAL A 176 -18.47 -9.61 -21.54
C VAL A 176 -17.45 -9.59 -20.41
N LYS A 177 -17.62 -8.68 -19.45
CA LYS A 177 -16.67 -8.50 -18.35
C LYS A 177 -17.36 -8.17 -17.03
N SER A 178 -16.70 -8.42 -15.91
CA SER A 178 -17.00 -7.80 -14.62
C SER A 178 -16.02 -6.66 -14.35
N HIS A 179 -16.11 -6.03 -13.17
CA HIS A 179 -15.15 -4.99 -12.76
C HIS A 179 -13.69 -5.45 -12.78
N THR A 180 -13.45 -6.74 -12.53
CA THR A 180 -12.09 -7.27 -12.31
C THR A 180 -11.66 -8.26 -13.38
N THR A 181 -12.59 -8.83 -14.13
CA THR A 181 -12.31 -9.96 -15.03
C THR A 181 -13.05 -9.81 -16.36
N THR A 182 -12.32 -9.88 -17.46
CA THR A 182 -12.90 -10.12 -18.79
C THR A 182 -13.19 -11.61 -18.92
N TYR A 183 -14.42 -11.96 -19.28
CA TYR A 183 -14.82 -13.35 -19.48
C TYR A 183 -14.60 -13.78 -20.92
N GLU A 184 -15.15 -13.02 -21.86
CA GLU A 184 -15.18 -13.44 -23.27
C GLU A 184 -15.35 -12.23 -24.19
N TYR A 185 -14.71 -12.32 -25.35
CA TYR A 185 -14.97 -11.46 -26.50
C TYR A 185 -15.96 -12.17 -27.41
N VAL A 186 -16.86 -11.40 -28.03
CA VAL A 186 -17.93 -11.96 -28.84
C VAL A 186 -18.18 -11.09 -30.05
N ARG A 187 -18.38 -11.73 -31.21
CA ARG A 187 -18.65 -11.01 -32.47
C ARG A 187 -19.97 -10.26 -32.50
N THR A 188 -21.02 -10.82 -31.89
CA THR A 188 -22.39 -10.29 -31.99
C THR A 188 -22.95 -9.89 -30.63
N LYS A 189 -23.70 -8.77 -30.59
CA LYS A 189 -24.37 -8.26 -29.39
C LYS A 189 -25.26 -9.31 -28.72
N GLN A 190 -26.07 -10.03 -29.49
CA GLN A 190 -27.02 -11.02 -28.97
C GLN A 190 -26.30 -12.16 -28.23
N LYS A 191 -25.22 -12.70 -28.81
CA LYS A 191 -24.40 -13.74 -28.18
C LYS A 191 -23.70 -13.24 -26.92
N ALA A 192 -23.25 -11.98 -26.89
CA ALA A 192 -22.68 -11.37 -25.69
C ALA A 192 -23.72 -11.24 -24.55
N ILE A 193 -24.95 -10.83 -24.88
CA ILE A 193 -26.06 -10.77 -23.92
C ILE A 193 -26.41 -12.16 -23.41
N GLN A 194 -26.48 -13.18 -24.27
CA GLN A 194 -26.78 -14.55 -23.87
C GLN A 194 -25.72 -15.08 -22.89
N LYS A 195 -24.44 -14.87 -23.21
CA LYS A 195 -23.35 -15.29 -22.33
C LYS A 195 -23.39 -14.55 -20.98
N ALA A 196 -23.66 -13.26 -21.00
CA ALA A 196 -23.82 -12.48 -19.78
C ALA A 196 -24.99 -12.98 -18.92
N ARG A 197 -26.09 -13.43 -19.53
CA ARG A 197 -27.23 -14.06 -18.81
C ARG A 197 -26.82 -15.38 -18.17
N ASP A 198 -26.08 -16.23 -18.86
CA ASP A 198 -25.62 -17.51 -18.32
C ASP A 198 -24.69 -17.31 -17.11
N LEU A 199 -23.75 -16.37 -17.24
CA LEU A 199 -22.87 -15.97 -16.13
C LEU A 199 -23.66 -15.33 -14.98
N ALA A 200 -24.66 -14.51 -15.29
CA ALA A 200 -25.51 -13.89 -14.28
C ALA A 200 -26.34 -14.91 -13.51
N ARG A 201 -26.87 -15.96 -14.17
CA ARG A 201 -27.54 -17.08 -13.50
C ARG A 201 -26.58 -17.82 -12.57
N LYS A 202 -25.37 -18.11 -13.04
CA LYS A 202 -24.32 -18.78 -12.26
C LYS A 202 -23.90 -17.97 -11.04
N PHE A 203 -23.71 -16.66 -11.20
CA PHE A 203 -23.19 -15.78 -10.16
C PHE A 203 -24.26 -14.95 -9.45
N LYS A 204 -25.56 -15.17 -9.71
CA LYS A 204 -26.64 -14.31 -9.18
C LYS A 204 -26.32 -12.81 -9.35
N ALA A 205 -25.77 -12.45 -10.50
CA ALA A 205 -25.24 -11.11 -10.78
C ALA A 205 -26.22 -10.30 -11.65
N ARG A 206 -26.14 -8.97 -11.58
CA ARG A 206 -26.92 -8.08 -12.45
C ARG A 206 -26.20 -7.88 -13.79
N VAL A 207 -26.93 -7.90 -14.90
CA VAL A 207 -26.35 -7.66 -16.23
C VAL A 207 -26.64 -6.23 -16.67
N LEU A 208 -25.61 -5.44 -16.99
CA LEU A 208 -25.71 -4.13 -17.60
C LEU A 208 -25.27 -4.18 -19.06
N VAL A 209 -26.11 -3.68 -19.97
CA VAL A 209 -25.81 -3.65 -21.41
C VAL A 209 -25.62 -2.20 -21.85
N GLN A 210 -24.52 -1.95 -22.56
CA GLN A 210 -24.23 -0.64 -23.11
C GLN A 210 -25.07 -0.39 -24.36
N ASN A 211 -25.68 0.79 -24.43
CA ASN A 211 -26.37 1.30 -25.61
C ASN A 211 -25.38 1.95 -26.59
N VAL A 212 -25.85 2.27 -27.79
CA VAL A 212 -25.05 2.90 -28.87
C VAL A 212 -24.43 4.22 -28.42
N HIS A 213 -25.10 4.97 -27.55
CA HIS A 213 -24.60 6.23 -26.99
C HIS A 213 -23.63 6.06 -25.79
N GLY A 214 -23.14 4.85 -25.56
CA GLY A 214 -22.19 4.55 -24.48
C GLY A 214 -22.80 4.48 -23.07
N LYS A 215 -24.09 4.82 -22.89
CA LYS A 215 -24.82 4.71 -21.62
C LYS A 215 -25.31 3.28 -21.37
N PHE A 216 -25.28 2.83 -20.11
CA PHE A 216 -25.86 1.54 -19.73
C PHE A 216 -27.37 1.66 -19.51
N SER A 217 -28.15 0.74 -20.09
CA SER A 217 -29.59 0.64 -19.80
C SER A 217 -29.83 -0.03 -18.44
N HIS A 218 -31.04 0.16 -17.88
CA HIS A 218 -31.46 -0.56 -16.68
C HIS A 218 -31.32 -2.07 -16.92
N GLY A 219 -30.39 -2.66 -16.18
CA GLY A 219 -30.00 -4.05 -16.35
C GLY A 219 -31.10 -5.05 -16.03
N PHE A 220 -30.93 -6.27 -16.51
CA PHE A 220 -31.76 -7.39 -16.10
C PHE A 220 -31.13 -8.11 -14.91
N THR A 221 -31.96 -8.49 -13.95
CA THR A 221 -31.58 -9.31 -12.80
C THR A 221 -32.23 -10.68 -12.97
N PRO A 222 -31.48 -11.79 -12.94
CA PRO A 222 -32.07 -13.11 -13.10
C PRO A 222 -33.13 -13.35 -12.02
N ARG A 223 -34.38 -13.58 -12.45
CA ARG A 223 -35.49 -13.89 -11.55
C ARG A 223 -35.14 -15.19 -10.82
N THR A 224 -35.00 -15.11 -9.50
CA THR A 224 -34.83 -16.31 -8.68
C THR A 224 -36.11 -17.13 -8.80
N SER A 225 -36.06 -18.29 -9.45
CA SER A 225 -37.17 -19.24 -9.37
C SER A 225 -37.28 -19.62 -7.89
N LYS A 226 -38.37 -19.22 -7.22
CA LYS A 226 -38.74 -19.85 -5.96
C LYS A 226 -38.92 -21.33 -6.31
N LYS A 227 -38.05 -22.20 -5.77
CA LYS A 227 -38.35 -23.63 -5.76
C LYS A 227 -39.63 -23.76 -4.94
N GLN A 228 -40.71 -24.19 -5.60
CA GLN A 228 -41.83 -24.85 -4.93
C GLN A 228 -41.36 -26.20 -4.42
#